data_AF-A0A180FUB7-F1
#
_entry.id   AF-A0A180FUB7-F1
#
_cell.length_a   1.000
_cell.length_b   1.000
_cell.length_c   1.000
_cell.angle_alpha   90.00
_cell.angle_beta   90.00
_cell.angle_gamma   90.00
#
_symmetry.space_group_name_H-M   'P 1'
#
loop_
_entity.id
_entity.type
_entity.pdbx_description
1 polymer ?
#
loop_
_entity_poly.entity_id
_entity_poly.type
_entity_poly.pdbx_seq_one_letter_code
_entity_poly.pdbx_strand_id
1 'polypeptide(L)'
;MKIKIVNKSPHPLPAYATPLSAGMDIRAFLPSPVVLKPLERKLIPTGLFISLPEGYEAQMRPRSGLALKHGITLLNTPGTIDADYRGEIGVILVNLSSEPFTVNDGERICQMVIAAHSRGEWQPADALDDTERGAGGFGHTGRE
;
A
#
# COMPACT_ATOMS: atom_id res chain seq x y z
N MET A 1 11.12 14.66 8.70
CA MET A 1 9.99 14.06 9.46
C MET A 1 10.49 12.84 10.23
N LYS A 2 10.00 12.58 11.44
CA LYS A 2 10.29 11.35 12.21
C LYS A 2 8.99 10.60 12.45
N ILE A 3 8.99 9.28 12.25
CA ILE A 3 7.83 8.40 12.47
C ILE A 3 8.15 7.51 13.67
N LYS A 4 7.22 7.41 14.61
CA LYS A 4 7.36 6.44 15.71
C LYS A 4 6.93 5.08 15.22
N ILE A 5 7.70 4.05 15.52
CA ILE A 5 7.46 2.68 15.09
C ILE A 5 7.70 1.71 16.26
N VAL A 6 6.81 0.74 16.41
CA VAL A 6 7.02 -0.46 17.23
C VAL A 6 7.10 -1.63 16.27
N ASN A 7 8.15 -2.44 16.41
CA ASN A 7 8.34 -3.66 15.63
C ASN A 7 8.33 -4.85 16.58
N LYS A 8 7.35 -5.74 16.41
CA LYS A 8 7.21 -6.99 17.17
C LYS A 8 7.77 -8.20 16.41
N SER A 9 8.17 -8.02 15.16
CA SER A 9 8.84 -9.07 14.38
C SER A 9 10.35 -9.09 14.69
N PRO A 10 11.05 -10.19 14.40
CA PRO A 10 12.51 -10.25 14.48
C PRO A 10 13.21 -9.54 13.29
N HIS A 11 12.44 -9.04 12.31
CA HIS A 11 12.98 -8.49 11.07
C HIS A 11 13.50 -7.06 11.26
N PRO A 12 14.49 -6.62 10.46
CA PRO A 12 14.96 -5.23 10.50
C PRO A 12 13.83 -4.23 10.24
N LEU A 13 13.96 -3.02 10.78
CA LEU A 13 13.05 -1.92 10.46
C LEU A 13 13.03 -1.63 8.94
N PRO A 14 11.89 -1.18 8.41
CA PRO A 14 11.82 -0.70 7.03
C PRO A 14 12.85 0.39 6.77
N ALA A 15 13.52 0.31 5.63
CA ALA A 15 14.55 1.26 5.22
C ALA A 15 14.46 1.56 3.73
N TYR A 16 14.88 2.76 3.36
CA TYR A 16 15.02 3.15 1.95
C TYR A 16 16.20 2.41 1.34
N ALA A 17 15.96 1.71 0.22
CA ALA A 17 16.98 0.89 -0.42
C ALA A 17 18.09 1.74 -1.06
N THR A 18 17.74 2.94 -1.55
CA THR A 18 18.67 3.92 -2.13
C THR A 18 18.34 5.33 -1.61
N PRO A 19 19.27 6.30 -1.72
CA PRO A 19 19.03 7.67 -1.26
C PRO A 19 17.82 8.38 -1.91
N LEU A 20 17.41 7.94 -3.11
CA LEU A 20 16.31 8.52 -3.88
C LEU A 20 15.08 7.60 -3.95
N SER A 21 15.04 6.53 -3.15
CA SER A 21 13.89 5.63 -3.09
C SER A 21 12.69 6.35 -2.47
N ALA A 22 11.53 6.24 -3.12
CA ALA A 22 10.29 6.83 -2.59
C ALA A 22 9.67 6.02 -1.43
N GLY A 23 9.90 4.70 -1.42
CA GLY A 23 9.31 3.79 -0.45
C GLY A 23 10.31 2.89 0.26
N MET A 24 9.86 2.30 1.36
CA MET A 24 10.60 1.34 2.18
C MET A 24 9.98 -0.05 2.01
N ASP A 25 10.78 -1.06 1.72
CA ASP A 25 10.29 -2.44 1.60
C ASP A 25 9.76 -2.94 2.97
N ILE A 26 8.58 -3.58 2.95
CA ILE A 26 7.92 -4.14 4.13
C ILE A 26 7.95 -5.66 4.04
N ARG A 27 8.26 -6.30 5.16
CA ARG A 27 8.43 -7.75 5.27
C ARG A 27 7.21 -8.41 5.90
N ALA A 28 6.90 -9.62 5.46
CA ALA A 28 5.93 -10.48 6.12
C ALA A 28 6.48 -10.93 7.49
N PHE A 29 5.60 -11.00 8.49
CA PHE A 29 5.90 -11.60 9.79
C PHE A 29 4.97 -12.80 10.00
N LEU A 30 5.46 -14.01 9.76
CA LEU A 30 4.64 -15.21 9.68
C LEU A 30 5.19 -16.34 10.57
N PRO A 31 4.33 -17.05 11.34
CA PRO A 31 4.77 -18.24 12.07
C PRO A 31 5.03 -19.45 11.15
N SER A 32 4.45 -19.46 9.95
CA SER A 32 4.62 -20.49 8.93
C SER A 32 4.35 -19.91 7.54
N PRO A 33 4.91 -20.47 6.45
CA PRO A 33 4.64 -20.01 5.09
C PRO A 33 3.14 -19.99 4.76
N VAL A 34 2.74 -18.99 3.97
CA VAL A 34 1.35 -18.79 3.55
C VAL A 34 1.26 -18.93 2.04
N VAL A 35 0.48 -19.90 1.56
CA VAL A 35 0.21 -20.08 0.12
C VAL A 35 -1.02 -19.27 -0.28
N LEU A 36 -0.89 -18.51 -1.36
CA LEU A 36 -1.95 -17.83 -2.10
C LEU A 36 -2.20 -18.60 -3.40
N LYS A 37 -3.34 -19.28 -3.49
CA LYS A 37 -3.82 -19.90 -4.73
C LYS A 37 -4.21 -18.81 -5.76
N PRO A 38 -4.35 -19.16 -7.05
CA PRO A 38 -4.92 -18.26 -8.04
C PRO A 38 -6.23 -17.63 -7.56
N LEU A 39 -6.33 -16.30 -7.69
CA LEU A 39 -7.45 -15.46 -7.27
C LEU A 39 -7.73 -15.44 -5.74
N GLU A 40 -6.88 -16.06 -4.93
CA GLU A 40 -6.97 -16.01 -3.48
C GLU A 40 -6.40 -14.69 -2.95
N ARG A 41 -6.95 -14.24 -1.82
CA ARG A 41 -6.49 -13.08 -1.06
C ARG A 41 -6.27 -13.44 0.40
N LYS A 42 -5.21 -12.93 1.00
CA LYS A 42 -4.91 -13.11 2.44
C LYS A 42 -4.37 -11.84 3.05
N LEU A 43 -4.73 -11.62 4.31
CA LEU A 43 -4.10 -10.62 5.15
C LEU A 43 -2.76 -11.18 5.65
N ILE A 44 -1.66 -10.51 5.30
CA ILE A 44 -0.32 -10.86 5.73
C ILE A 44 0.11 -9.88 6.82
N PRO A 45 0.30 -10.34 8.08
CA PRO A 45 0.82 -9.49 9.16
C PRO A 45 2.27 -9.08 8.91
N THR A 46 2.66 -7.95 9.50
CA THR A 46 4.02 -7.38 9.36
C THR A 46 4.75 -7.23 10.69
N GLY A 47 4.03 -7.34 11.81
CA GLY A 47 4.55 -7.03 13.14
C GLY A 47 4.85 -5.55 13.39
N LEU A 48 4.50 -4.67 12.44
CA LEU A 48 4.78 -3.23 12.51
C LEU A 48 3.56 -2.45 12.98
N PHE A 49 3.81 -1.47 13.84
CA PHE A 49 2.83 -0.52 14.34
C PHE A 49 3.47 0.86 14.25
N ILE A 50 2.76 1.85 13.70
CA ILE A 50 3.32 3.18 13.48
C ILE A 50 2.44 4.27 14.08
N SER A 51 3.03 5.46 14.20
CA SER A 51 2.31 6.70 14.46
C SER A 51 2.87 7.76 13.52
N LEU A 52 2.00 8.29 12.67
CA LEU A 52 2.32 9.36 11.74
C LEU A 52 1.87 10.71 12.33
N PRO A 53 2.50 11.82 11.91
CA PRO A 53 1.98 13.16 12.17
C PRO A 53 0.69 13.41 11.39
N GLU A 54 -0.14 14.34 11.88
CA GLU A 54 -1.31 14.84 11.15
C GLU A 54 -0.92 15.40 9.77
N GLY A 55 -1.79 15.22 8.78
CA GLY A 55 -1.55 15.64 7.38
C GLY A 55 -0.74 14.64 6.57
N TYR A 56 -0.43 13.47 7.12
CA TYR A 56 0.29 12.40 6.45
C TYR A 56 -0.43 11.06 6.57
N GLU A 57 -0.36 10.27 5.51
CA GLU A 57 -0.73 8.85 5.49
C GLU A 57 0.49 8.00 5.09
N ALA A 58 0.44 6.71 5.41
CA ALA A 58 1.34 5.74 4.81
C ALA A 58 0.58 4.92 3.76
N GLN A 59 1.13 4.87 2.56
CA GLN A 59 0.57 4.15 1.42
C GLN A 59 1.32 2.85 1.19
N MET A 60 0.62 1.73 1.31
CA MET A 60 1.11 0.40 1.01
C MET A 60 0.93 0.13 -0.49
N ARG A 61 2.04 -0.02 -1.21
CA ARG A 61 2.08 -0.17 -2.67
C ARG A 61 2.72 -1.50 -3.07
N PRO A 62 2.38 -2.08 -4.24
CA PRO A 62 2.95 -3.33 -4.69
C PRO A 62 4.42 -3.14 -5.09
N ARG A 63 5.20 -4.21 -5.02
CA ARG A 63 6.56 -4.24 -5.58
C ARG A 63 6.47 -4.68 -7.03
N SER A 64 7.03 -3.90 -7.95
CA SER A 64 6.95 -4.17 -9.40
C SER A 64 7.44 -5.57 -9.78
N GLY A 65 8.50 -6.06 -9.12
CA GLY A 65 9.01 -7.41 -9.34
C GLY A 65 8.02 -8.51 -9.00
N LEU A 66 7.27 -8.38 -7.89
CA LEU A 66 6.24 -9.34 -7.51
C LEU A 66 5.02 -9.27 -8.44
N ALA A 67 4.62 -8.06 -8.82
CA ALA A 67 3.51 -7.84 -9.74
C ALA A 67 3.80 -8.46 -11.13
N LEU A 68 4.95 -8.14 -11.73
CA LEU A 68 5.28 -8.60 -13.08
C LEU A 68 5.61 -10.09 -13.15
N LYS A 69 6.38 -10.61 -12.19
CA LYS A 69 6.90 -11.99 -12.27
C LYS A 69 5.96 -13.04 -11.67
N HIS A 70 5.10 -12.65 -10.74
CA HIS A 70 4.27 -13.59 -9.97
C HIS A 70 2.78 -13.20 -9.94
N GLY A 71 2.38 -12.10 -10.59
CA GLY A 71 1.00 -11.63 -10.56
C GLY A 71 0.51 -11.23 -9.16
N ILE A 72 1.42 -10.91 -8.24
CA ILE A 72 1.08 -10.55 -6.86
C ILE A 72 0.93 -9.05 -6.72
N THR A 73 -0.22 -8.63 -6.21
CA THR A 73 -0.50 -7.22 -5.89
C THR A 73 -1.22 -7.10 -4.56
N LEU A 74 -1.52 -5.86 -4.16
CA LEU A 74 -2.33 -5.56 -2.99
C LEU A 74 -3.76 -5.31 -3.46
N LEU A 75 -4.73 -5.99 -2.86
CA LEU A 75 -6.13 -5.89 -3.29
C LEU A 75 -6.70 -4.47 -3.10
N ASN A 76 -6.25 -3.78 -2.05
CA ASN A 76 -6.68 -2.43 -1.70
C ASN A 76 -5.66 -1.36 -2.13
N THR A 77 -4.87 -1.60 -3.17
CA THR A 77 -3.76 -0.71 -3.50
C THR A 77 -4.19 0.64 -4.12
N PRO A 78 -3.57 1.77 -3.73
CA PRO A 78 -2.68 1.93 -2.58
C PRO A 78 -3.44 1.75 -1.25
N GLY A 79 -2.90 0.91 -0.35
CA GLY A 79 -3.52 0.70 0.95
C GLY A 79 -3.20 1.85 1.90
N THR A 80 -4.22 2.53 2.41
CA THR A 80 -4.06 3.68 3.31
C THR A 80 -3.90 3.24 4.76
N ILE A 81 -2.89 3.78 5.44
CA ILE A 81 -2.70 3.71 6.88
C ILE A 81 -2.81 5.14 7.43
N ASP A 82 -3.87 5.38 8.18
CA ASP A 82 -4.19 6.70 8.76
C ASP A 82 -3.23 7.12 9.87
N ALA A 83 -3.12 8.43 10.09
CA ALA A 83 -2.17 8.98 11.07
C ALA A 83 -2.46 8.60 12.53
N ASP A 84 -3.72 8.33 12.85
CA ASP A 84 -4.20 7.92 14.17
C ASP A 84 -4.30 6.39 14.34
N TYR A 85 -4.04 5.61 13.28
CA TYR A 85 -4.03 4.15 13.36
C TYR A 85 -2.86 3.66 14.24
N ARG A 86 -3.17 2.84 15.26
CA ARG A 86 -2.19 2.24 16.18
C ARG A 86 -2.25 0.71 16.20
N GLY A 87 -3.06 0.11 15.32
CA GLY A 87 -3.10 -1.33 15.15
C GLY A 87 -1.90 -1.85 14.36
N GLU A 88 -1.85 -3.16 14.17
CA GLU A 88 -0.83 -3.79 13.35
C GLU A 88 -1.08 -3.44 11.88
N ILE A 89 -0.02 -3.09 11.14
CA ILE A 89 -0.10 -2.94 9.70
C ILE A 89 -0.21 -4.34 9.09
N GLY A 90 -1.34 -4.60 8.44
CA GLY A 90 -1.56 -5.81 7.65
C GLY A 90 -1.59 -5.50 6.16
N VAL A 91 -1.10 -6.43 5.33
CA VAL A 91 -1.03 -6.29 3.87
C VAL A 91 -1.99 -7.28 3.23
N ILE A 92 -2.99 -6.79 2.50
CA ILE A 92 -3.97 -7.65 1.81
C ILE A 92 -3.39 -8.04 0.45
N LEU A 93 -2.62 -9.12 0.40
CA LEU A 93 -2.11 -9.66 -0.85
C LEU A 93 -3.21 -10.40 -1.61
N VAL A 94 -3.20 -10.26 -2.94
CA VAL A 94 -4.02 -11.04 -3.86
C VAL A 94 -3.12 -11.61 -4.95
N ASN A 95 -3.36 -12.87 -5.30
CA ASN A 95 -2.69 -13.53 -6.42
C ASN A 95 -3.57 -13.47 -7.67
N LEU A 96 -3.15 -12.72 -8.68
CA LEU A 96 -3.84 -12.59 -9.96
C LEU A 96 -3.24 -13.47 -11.06
N SER A 97 -2.24 -14.29 -10.74
CA SER A 97 -1.66 -15.27 -11.67
C SER A 97 -2.44 -16.59 -11.68
N SER A 98 -2.07 -17.48 -12.60
CA SER A 98 -2.58 -18.86 -12.67
C SER A 98 -1.81 -19.84 -11.79
N GLU A 99 -0.70 -19.42 -11.17
CA GLU A 99 0.17 -20.28 -10.36
C GLU A 99 0.05 -19.96 -8.87
N PRO A 100 0.15 -20.95 -7.96
CA PRO A 100 0.21 -20.66 -6.54
C PRO A 100 1.50 -19.88 -6.18
N PHE A 101 1.38 -18.95 -5.24
CA PHE A 101 2.51 -18.18 -4.71
C PHE A 101 2.65 -18.40 -3.21
N THR A 102 3.86 -18.72 -2.75
CA THR A 102 4.14 -18.93 -1.32
C THR A 102 4.86 -17.72 -0.75
N VAL A 103 4.22 -17.07 0.23
CA VAL A 103 4.84 -16.01 1.03
C VAL A 103 5.60 -16.66 2.19
N ASN A 104 6.88 -16.36 2.30
CA ASN A 104 7.71 -16.82 3.42
C ASN A 104 7.87 -15.72 4.48
N ASP A 105 8.17 -16.12 5.71
CA ASP A 105 8.53 -15.17 6.77
C ASP A 105 9.76 -14.34 6.37
N GLY A 106 9.74 -13.04 6.68
CA GLY A 106 10.81 -12.10 6.35
C GLY A 106 10.87 -11.69 4.87
N GLU A 107 10.03 -12.24 4.01
CA GLU A 107 10.00 -11.87 2.59
C GLU A 107 9.45 -10.46 2.40
N ARG A 108 10.05 -9.69 1.48
CA ARG A 108 9.62 -8.32 1.16
C ARG A 108 8.40 -8.37 0.25
N ILE A 109 7.23 -8.09 0.80
CA ILE A 109 5.94 -8.32 0.13
C ILE A 109 5.31 -7.07 -0.49
N CYS A 110 5.64 -5.89 0.04
CA CYS A 110 5.14 -4.61 -0.48
C CYS A 110 6.13 -3.49 -0.12
N GLN A 111 5.81 -2.26 -0.47
CA GLN A 111 6.58 -1.08 -0.07
C GLN A 111 5.67 -0.02 0.53
N MET A 112 6.16 0.69 1.53
CA MET A 112 5.47 1.79 2.20
C MET A 112 6.02 3.14 1.72
N VAL A 113 5.16 4.01 1.22
CA VAL A 113 5.46 5.41 0.88
C VAL A 113 4.74 6.31 1.87
N ILE A 114 5.43 7.31 2.41
CA ILE A 114 4.77 8.31 3.27
C ILE A 114 4.35 9.48 2.39
N ALA A 115 3.05 9.80 2.39
CA ALA A 115 2.47 10.82 1.55
C ALA A 115 1.78 11.89 2.40
N ALA A 116 1.97 13.16 2.01
CA ALA A 116 1.17 14.25 2.56
C ALA A 116 -0.21 14.24 1.90
N HIS A 117 -1.25 14.57 2.65
CA HIS A 117 -2.60 14.73 2.14
C HIS A 117 -3.26 15.99 2.71
N SER A 118 -4.23 16.53 1.98
CA SER A 118 -5.10 17.60 2.46
C SER A 118 -6.39 17.01 3.03
N ARG A 119 -7.02 17.73 3.96
CA ARG A 119 -8.38 17.45 4.41
C ARG A 119 -9.31 18.44 3.72
N GLY A 120 -10.29 17.92 2.98
CA GLY A 120 -11.32 18.75 2.35
C GLY A 120 -12.45 19.06 3.32
N GLU A 121 -13.07 20.21 3.14
CA GLU A 121 -14.34 20.58 3.77
C GLU A 121 -15.40 20.77 2.67
N TRP A 122 -16.60 20.27 2.90
CA TRP A 122 -17.68 20.35 1.91
C TRP A 122 -18.37 21.71 1.97
N GLN A 123 -18.50 22.37 0.82
CA GLN A 123 -19.31 23.57 0.64
C GLN A 123 -20.42 23.25 -0.37
N PRO A 124 -21.68 23.03 0.07
CA PRO A 124 -22.80 22.79 -0.84
C PRO A 124 -23.02 23.98 -1.80
N ALA A 125 -23.34 23.69 -3.06
CA ALA A 125 -23.61 24.68 -4.10
C ALA A 125 -24.67 24.17 -5.09
N ASP A 126 -25.45 25.07 -5.68
CA ASP A 126 -26.48 24.73 -6.67
C ASP A 126 -25.90 24.46 -8.08
N ALA A 127 -24.69 24.96 -8.35
CA ALA A 127 -23.97 24.78 -9.61
C ALA A 127 -22.45 24.87 -9.41
N LEU A 128 -21.69 24.29 -10.33
CA LEU A 128 -20.23 24.39 -10.43
C LEU A 128 -19.83 25.30 -11.60
N ASP A 129 -18.59 25.79 -11.60
CA ASP A 129 -18.00 26.55 -12.69
C ASP A 129 -17.70 25.69 -13.92
N ASP A 130 -17.75 26.30 -15.10
CA ASP A 130 -17.40 25.64 -16.35
C ASP A 130 -15.88 25.49 -16.49
N THR A 131 -15.43 24.33 -16.96
CA THR A 131 -14.02 24.06 -17.26
C THR A 131 -13.87 23.47 -18.66
N GLU A 132 -12.67 23.57 -19.26
CA GLU A 132 -12.37 22.97 -20.58
C GLU A 132 -12.68 21.46 -20.63
N ARG A 133 -12.48 20.76 -19.50
CA ARG A 133 -12.81 19.34 -19.37
C ARG A 133 -14.30 19.07 -19.16
N GLY A 134 -15.01 19.96 -18.44
CA GLY A 134 -16.42 19.81 -18.10
C GLY A 134 -16.76 18.42 -17.56
N ALA A 135 -17.80 17.79 -18.12
CA ALA A 135 -18.25 16.43 -17.76
C ALA A 135 -17.44 15.28 -18.40
N GLY A 136 -16.31 15.57 -19.07
CA GLY A 136 -15.49 14.55 -19.76
C GLY A 136 -14.74 13.59 -18.82
N GLY A 137 -15.06 12.29 -18.88
CA GLY A 137 -14.43 11.22 -18.09
C GLY A 137 -14.27 9.90 -18.87
N PHE A 138 -13.63 8.89 -18.26
CA PHE A 138 -13.52 7.52 -18.80
C PHE A 138 -12.94 7.39 -20.23
N GLY A 139 -11.78 8.00 -20.49
CA GLY A 139 -11.13 7.92 -21.82
C GLY A 139 -11.59 8.98 -22.82
N HIS A 140 -12.16 10.10 -22.35
CA HIS A 140 -12.66 11.19 -23.18
C HIS A 140 -11.61 11.87 -24.10
N THR A 141 -10.32 11.61 -23.90
CA THR A 141 -9.23 12.12 -24.77
C THR A 141 -8.75 11.11 -25.82
N GLY A 142 -9.41 9.95 -25.96
CA GLY A 142 -9.17 8.99 -27.04
C GLY A 142 -8.44 7.70 -26.65
N ARG A 143 -8.71 6.66 -27.44
CA ARG A 143 -7.88 5.47 -27.63
C ARG A 143 -7.10 5.72 -28.92
N GLU A 144 -5.80 5.98 -28.84
CA GLU A 144 -4.89 5.54 -29.90
C GLU A 144 -4.36 4.15 -29.55
#